data_AF-A0A9C9MJ60-F1
#
_entry.id   AF-A0A9C9MJ60-F1
#
_cell.length_a   1.000
_cell.length_b   1.000
_cell.length_c   1.000
_cell.angle_alpha   90.00
_cell.angle_beta   90.00
_cell.angle_gamma   90.00
#
_symmetry.space_group_name_H-M   'P 1'
#
loop_
_entity.id
_entity.type
_entity.pdbx_description
1 polymer ?
#
loop_
_entity_poly.entity_id
_entity_poly.type
_entity_poly.pdbx_seq_one_letter_code
_entity_poly.pdbx_strand_id
1 'polypeptide(L)'
;MRALLKILCLVAVFTVSSCNKDNVVNPDRALLKTKYWYVTVNDTKPFKTTNYQYDNYRRLERINHYVRDSDTMLVYELFEYNPDNENVNKYTHHYANDSLGWLLNDSTHYIYENGKLIEEVIYFPVPNAYQVSYQYEFDNLMIKRKYRYDNHQFVHCILYEYENGVCIKETRFSDRELNVIDDYT
;
A
#
# COMPACT_ATOMS: atom_id res chain seq x y z
N MET A 1 -29.87 32.73 70.08
CA MET A 1 -30.29 31.42 69.54
C MET A 1 -30.49 31.56 68.04
N ARG A 2 -30.14 30.49 67.31
CA ARG A 2 -29.70 30.45 65.92
C ARG A 2 -30.72 30.98 64.90
N ALA A 3 -30.20 31.67 63.90
CA ALA A 3 -30.84 32.09 62.68
C ALA A 3 -29.96 31.66 61.50
N LEU A 4 -30.59 30.95 60.55
CA LEU A 4 -30.28 30.90 59.10
C LEU A 4 -28.89 30.32 58.69
N LEU A 5 -28.67 29.71 57.52
CA LEU A 5 -29.47 29.22 56.41
C LEU A 5 -28.42 28.68 55.40
N LYS A 6 -28.65 27.47 54.88
CA LYS A 6 -28.30 27.00 53.52
C LYS A 6 -26.84 26.84 53.05
N ILE A 7 -26.69 25.70 52.34
CA ILE A 7 -26.01 25.48 51.05
C ILE A 7 -24.62 24.83 51.05
N LEU A 8 -24.61 23.67 50.37
CA LEU A 8 -23.56 22.99 49.59
C LEU A 8 -22.17 22.79 50.18
N CYS A 9 -21.77 21.53 50.29
CA CYS A 9 -20.77 21.02 49.35
C CYS A 9 -20.97 19.50 49.18
N LEU A 10 -21.62 19.17 48.07
CA LEU A 10 -21.77 17.83 47.52
C LEU A 10 -20.37 17.34 47.12
N VAL A 11 -19.73 16.51 47.95
CA VAL A 11 -18.51 15.81 47.53
C VAL A 11 -18.95 14.63 46.66
N ALA A 12 -19.19 14.92 45.38
CA ALA A 12 -19.26 13.92 44.35
C ALA A 12 -17.87 13.28 44.24
N VAL A 13 -17.72 12.07 44.77
CA VAL A 13 -16.59 11.20 44.46
C VAL A 13 -16.77 10.80 43.00
N PHE A 14 -16.23 11.62 42.10
CA PHE A 14 -15.93 11.20 40.75
C PHE A 14 -14.82 10.16 40.86
N THR A 15 -15.20 8.88 40.96
CA THR A 15 -14.33 7.83 40.46
C THR A 15 -14.18 8.10 38.98
N VAL A 16 -13.06 8.73 38.62
CA VAL A 16 -12.51 8.70 37.28
C VAL A 16 -12.36 7.22 36.93
N SER A 17 -13.40 6.67 36.31
CA SER A 17 -13.26 5.52 35.42
C SER A 17 -12.33 6.00 34.32
N SER A 18 -11.04 5.83 34.57
CA SER A 18 -10.04 5.76 33.53
C SER A 18 -10.61 4.78 32.52
N CYS A 19 -11.13 5.31 31.40
CA CYS A 19 -11.08 4.58 30.16
C CYS A 19 -9.61 4.24 29.98
N ASN A 20 -9.22 3.05 30.46
CA ASN A 20 -8.23 2.29 29.75
C ASN A 20 -8.77 2.28 28.32
N LYS A 21 -8.17 3.13 27.46
CA LYS A 21 -8.03 2.76 26.07
C LYS A 21 -7.49 1.36 26.17
N ASP A 22 -8.35 0.37 25.93
CA ASP A 22 -7.90 -0.99 25.71
C ASP A 22 -6.65 -0.84 24.87
N ASN A 23 -5.53 -1.30 25.43
CA ASN A 23 -4.32 -1.48 24.66
C ASN A 23 -4.83 -2.07 23.35
N VAL A 24 -4.56 -1.38 22.23
CA VAL A 24 -4.76 -1.98 20.92
C VAL A 24 -3.85 -3.20 20.99
N VAL A 25 -4.44 -4.34 21.39
CA VAL A 25 -3.87 -5.65 21.27
C VAL A 25 -3.69 -5.72 19.79
N ASN A 26 -2.47 -5.38 19.35
CA ASN A 26 -2.06 -5.46 17.96
C ASN A 26 -2.39 -6.90 17.60
N PRO A 27 -3.48 -7.15 16.86
CA PRO A 27 -3.91 -8.52 16.64
C PRO A 27 -2.70 -9.16 15.96
N ASP A 28 -2.22 -10.27 16.50
CA ASP A 28 -1.15 -11.06 15.89
C ASP A 28 -1.42 -11.07 14.40
N ARG A 29 -0.66 -10.29 13.63
CA ARG A 29 -1.10 -9.89 12.28
C ARG A 29 -1.16 -11.15 11.45
N ALA A 30 -2.37 -11.62 11.18
CA ALA A 30 -2.59 -12.77 10.34
C ALA A 30 -1.95 -12.47 8.99
N LEU A 31 -0.98 -13.28 8.59
CA LEU A 31 -0.30 -13.13 7.31
C LEU A 31 -1.19 -13.75 6.24
N LEU A 32 -1.52 -12.97 5.21
CA LEU A 32 -2.30 -13.44 4.08
C LEU A 32 -1.48 -14.51 3.35
N LYS A 33 -1.96 -15.76 3.29
CA LYS A 33 -1.23 -16.84 2.59
C LYS A 33 -1.59 -16.95 1.12
N THR A 34 -2.88 -16.84 0.80
CA THR A 34 -3.40 -17.04 -0.56
C THR A 34 -4.59 -16.10 -0.80
N LYS A 35 -4.66 -15.57 -2.02
CA LYS A 35 -5.79 -14.80 -2.53
C LYS A 35 -6.31 -15.45 -3.81
N TYR A 36 -7.61 -15.73 -3.84
CA TYR A 36 -8.31 -16.25 -5.00
C TYR A 36 -9.09 -15.13 -5.69
N TRP A 37 -9.03 -15.12 -7.01
CA TRP A 37 -9.76 -14.18 -7.85
C TRP A 37 -10.71 -14.96 -8.74
N TYR A 38 -11.98 -14.61 -8.64
CA TYR A 38 -13.07 -15.17 -9.44
C TYR A 38 -13.58 -14.08 -10.38
N VAL A 39 -14.02 -14.46 -11.58
CA VAL A 39 -14.61 -13.52 -12.54
C VAL A 39 -16.05 -13.24 -12.14
N THR A 40 -16.76 -14.28 -11.69
CA THR A 40 -18.14 -14.19 -11.24
C THR A 40 -18.33 -14.88 -9.89
N VAL A 41 -19.40 -14.52 -9.18
CA VAL A 41 -19.77 -15.15 -7.90
C VAL A 41 -20.17 -16.63 -8.03
N ASN A 42 -20.47 -17.08 -9.26
CA ASN A 42 -20.89 -18.45 -9.54
C ASN A 42 -19.73 -19.37 -9.93
N ASP A 43 -18.52 -18.80 -10.08
CA ASP A 43 -17.34 -19.57 -10.46
C ASP A 43 -16.98 -20.55 -9.34
N THR A 44 -16.86 -21.83 -9.69
CA THR A 44 -16.44 -22.87 -8.74
C THR A 44 -14.92 -22.97 -8.62
N LYS A 45 -14.18 -22.27 -9.50
CA LYS A 45 -12.72 -22.28 -9.54
C LYS A 45 -12.17 -20.88 -9.83
N PRO A 46 -11.02 -20.52 -9.23
CA PRO A 46 -10.43 -19.21 -9.40
C PRO A 46 -9.84 -19.03 -10.81
N PHE A 47 -10.04 -17.85 -11.38
CA PHE A 47 -9.36 -17.42 -12.61
C PHE A 47 -7.90 -17.03 -12.34
N LYS A 48 -7.58 -16.56 -11.13
CA LYS A 48 -6.21 -16.26 -10.71
C LYS A 48 -6.03 -16.62 -9.24
N THR A 49 -4.89 -17.20 -8.93
CA THR A 49 -4.47 -17.47 -7.55
C THR A 49 -3.18 -16.71 -7.28
N THR A 50 -3.11 -16.04 -6.13
CA THR A 50 -1.90 -15.35 -5.66
C THR A 50 -1.48 -15.98 -4.34
N ASN A 51 -0.26 -16.49 -4.27
CA ASN A 51 0.34 -17.02 -3.03
C ASN A 51 1.39 -16.05 -2.50
N TYR A 52 1.44 -15.90 -1.18
CA TYR A 52 2.33 -14.98 -0.48
C TYR A 52 3.26 -15.77 0.43
N GLN A 53 4.54 -15.48 0.36
CA GLN A 53 5.59 -16.12 1.13
C GLN A 53 6.28 -15.08 1.99
N TYR A 54 6.65 -15.47 3.21
CA TYR A 54 7.21 -14.58 4.21
C TYR A 54 8.50 -15.15 4.75
N ASP A 55 9.46 -14.27 5.02
CA ASP A 55 10.73 -14.64 5.62
C ASP A 55 10.59 -14.95 7.13
N ASN A 56 11.71 -15.31 7.77
CA ASN A 56 11.75 -15.62 9.21
C ASN A 56 11.42 -14.42 10.11
N TYR A 57 11.44 -13.19 9.57
CA TYR A 57 11.04 -11.96 10.26
C TYR A 57 9.57 -11.60 9.98
N ARG A 58 8.81 -12.49 9.32
CA ARG A 58 7.40 -12.29 8.94
C ARG A 58 7.18 -11.17 7.92
N ARG A 59 8.19 -10.87 7.11
CA ARG A 59 8.15 -9.85 6.05
C ARG A 59 7.83 -10.51 4.73
N LEU A 60 7.09 -9.83 3.86
CA LEU A 60 6.69 -10.37 2.57
C LEU A 60 7.95 -10.55 1.71
N GLU A 61 8.34 -11.79 1.43
CA GLU A 61 9.56 -12.08 0.66
C GLU A 61 9.23 -12.27 -0.83
N ARG A 62 8.09 -12.90 -1.11
CA ARG A 62 7.72 -13.29 -2.47
C ARG A 62 6.21 -13.38 -2.67
N ILE A 63 5.76 -12.98 -3.85
CA ILE A 63 4.40 -13.24 -4.33
C ILE A 63 4.49 -14.08 -5.60
N ASN A 64 3.70 -15.15 -5.68
CA ASN A 64 3.57 -15.99 -6.88
C ASN A 64 2.16 -15.86 -7.46
N HIS A 65 2.06 -15.60 -8.75
CA HIS A 65 0.79 -15.48 -9.47
C HIS A 65 0.60 -16.62 -10.47
N TYR A 66 -0.52 -17.29 -10.31
CA TYR A 66 -0.95 -18.43 -11.12
C TYR A 66 -2.21 -18.04 -11.91
N VAL A 67 -2.29 -18.49 -13.16
CA VAL A 67 -3.44 -18.22 -14.03
C VAL A 67 -4.27 -19.48 -14.21
N ARG A 68 -5.59 -19.35 -14.06
CA ARG A 68 -6.62 -20.40 -14.17
C ARG A 68 -6.36 -21.60 -13.25
N ASP A 69 -7.03 -22.71 -13.53
CA ASP A 69 -6.84 -24.05 -12.95
C ASP A 69 -5.44 -24.64 -13.15
N SER A 70 -4.51 -23.93 -13.82
CA SER A 70 -3.16 -24.45 -14.01
C SER A 70 -2.29 -24.09 -12.82
N ASP A 71 -1.54 -25.06 -12.30
CA ASP A 71 -0.44 -24.85 -11.36
C ASP A 71 0.75 -24.09 -12.02
N THR A 72 0.53 -23.48 -13.18
CA THR A 72 1.50 -22.71 -13.95
C THR A 72 1.58 -21.29 -13.40
N MET A 73 2.70 -21.00 -12.77
CA MET A 73 3.08 -19.65 -12.36
C MET A 73 3.55 -18.88 -13.59
N LEU A 74 3.02 -17.67 -13.81
CA LEU A 74 3.43 -16.81 -14.93
C LEU A 74 4.09 -15.51 -14.49
N VAL A 75 3.88 -15.09 -13.24
CA VAL A 75 4.49 -13.89 -12.66
C VAL A 75 4.91 -14.21 -11.23
N TYR A 76 6.07 -13.73 -10.82
CA TYR A 76 6.42 -13.63 -9.41
C TYR A 76 7.03 -12.27 -9.08
N GLU A 77 6.86 -11.86 -7.83
CA GLU A 77 7.42 -10.63 -7.26
C GLU A 77 8.37 -11.01 -6.13
N LEU A 78 9.53 -10.35 -6.05
CA LEU A 78 10.48 -10.46 -4.94
C LEU A 78 10.61 -9.12 -4.23
N PHE A 79 10.86 -9.16 -2.93
CA PHE A 79 10.95 -7.99 -2.07
C PHE A 79 12.26 -8.01 -1.27
N GLU A 80 12.96 -6.88 -1.23
CA GLU A 80 14.20 -6.72 -0.47
C GLU A 80 14.07 -5.66 0.61
N TYR A 81 14.65 -5.93 1.78
CA TYR A 81 14.52 -5.05 2.94
C TYR A 81 15.88 -4.56 3.41
N ASN A 82 15.95 -3.30 3.86
CA ASN A 82 17.11 -2.74 4.52
C ASN A 82 17.20 -3.19 6.01
N PRO A 83 18.29 -2.88 6.73
CA PRO A 83 18.42 -3.17 8.16
C PRO A 83 17.37 -2.51 9.06
N ASP A 84 16.81 -1.37 8.63
CA ASP A 84 15.73 -0.65 9.32
C ASP A 84 14.34 -1.24 9.07
N ASN A 85 14.30 -2.38 8.36
CA ASN A 85 13.10 -3.15 8.09
C ASN A 85 12.13 -2.54 7.06
N GLU A 86 12.63 -1.61 6.24
CA GLU A 86 11.89 -0.99 5.15
C GLU A 86 12.12 -1.77 3.86
N ASN A 87 11.06 -1.97 3.07
CA ASN A 87 11.16 -2.59 1.75
C ASN A 87 11.81 -1.60 0.80
N VAL A 88 13.03 -1.85 0.34
CA VAL A 88 13.78 -0.93 -0.53
C VAL A 88 13.67 -1.28 -2.00
N ASN A 89 13.39 -2.55 -2.35
CA ASN A 89 13.22 -2.96 -3.75
C ASN A 89 12.09 -3.98 -3.91
N LYS A 90 11.35 -3.86 -5.01
CA LYS A 90 10.48 -4.91 -5.54
C LYS A 90 10.92 -5.27 -6.96
N TYR A 91 11.01 -6.56 -7.26
CA TYR A 91 11.32 -7.05 -8.62
C TYR A 91 10.19 -7.91 -9.15
N THR A 92 9.58 -7.51 -10.27
CA THR A 92 8.52 -8.28 -10.92
C THR A 92 9.12 -9.07 -12.07
N HIS A 93 8.96 -10.38 -12.06
CA HIS A 93 9.46 -11.28 -13.11
C HIS A 93 8.32 -11.97 -13.83
N HIS A 94 8.39 -12.02 -15.16
CA HIS A 94 7.42 -12.69 -16.00
C HIS A 94 8.06 -13.93 -16.63
N TYR A 95 7.29 -15.01 -16.71
CA TYR A 95 7.70 -16.16 -17.48
C TYR A 95 7.60 -15.82 -18.96
N ALA A 96 8.73 -15.89 -19.67
CA ALA A 96 8.76 -15.61 -21.10
C ALA A 96 8.41 -16.86 -21.91
N ASN A 97 9.17 -17.95 -21.72
CA ASN A 97 8.97 -19.27 -22.31
C ASN A 97 10.06 -20.24 -21.82
N ASP A 98 9.98 -21.51 -22.21
CA ASP A 98 10.90 -22.58 -21.79
C ASP A 98 12.37 -22.35 -22.20
N SER A 99 12.62 -21.51 -23.22
CA SER A 99 13.98 -21.19 -23.69
C SER A 99 14.61 -20.03 -22.91
N LEU A 100 13.84 -18.98 -22.65
CA LEU A 100 14.32 -17.76 -21.99
C LEU A 100 14.11 -17.76 -20.47
N GLY A 101 13.24 -18.62 -19.96
CA GLY A 101 12.88 -18.70 -18.56
C GLY A 101 12.17 -17.43 -18.07
N TRP A 102 12.64 -16.92 -16.93
CA TRP A 102 12.07 -15.76 -16.23
C TRP A 102 12.83 -14.50 -16.57
N LEU A 103 12.11 -13.48 -17.02
CA LEU A 103 12.68 -12.17 -17.35
C LEU A 103 12.20 -11.13 -16.34
N LEU A 104 13.08 -10.21 -15.96
CA LEU A 104 12.71 -9.04 -15.17
C LEU A 104 11.80 -8.14 -16.01
N ASN A 105 10.56 -7.96 -15.57
CA ASN A 105 9.55 -7.12 -16.22
C ASN A 105 9.61 -5.67 -15.75
N ASP A 106 9.86 -5.45 -14.46
CA ASP A 106 10.08 -4.15 -13.85
C ASP A 106 10.77 -4.31 -12.50
N SER A 107 11.39 -3.23 -12.05
CA SER A 107 11.87 -3.09 -10.68
C SER A 107 11.34 -1.80 -10.09
N THR A 108 10.98 -1.81 -8.82
CA THR A 108 10.57 -0.63 -8.06
C THR A 108 11.57 -0.39 -6.95
N HIS A 109 12.12 0.81 -6.88
CA HIS A 109 12.95 1.28 -5.77
C HIS A 109 12.11 2.18 -4.85
N TYR A 110 12.21 1.98 -3.54
CA TYR A 110 11.44 2.72 -2.55
C TYR A 110 12.37 3.56 -1.69
N ILE A 111 12.04 4.84 -1.53
CA ILE A 111 12.84 5.83 -0.82
C ILE A 111 12.05 6.32 0.39
N TYR A 112 12.68 6.20 1.55
CA TYR A 112 12.09 6.57 2.83
C TYR A 112 12.81 7.78 3.44
N GLU A 113 12.04 8.62 4.12
CA GLU A 113 12.55 9.67 4.98
C GLU A 113 11.80 9.63 6.32
N ASN A 114 12.54 9.50 7.42
CA ASN A 114 11.99 9.41 8.77
C ASN A 114 10.90 8.31 8.91
N GLY A 115 11.11 7.15 8.29
CA GLY A 115 10.17 6.02 8.31
C GLY A 115 8.94 6.17 7.41
N LYS A 116 8.89 7.21 6.56
CA LYS A 116 7.79 7.43 5.60
C LYS A 116 8.29 7.21 4.18
N LEU A 117 7.53 6.45 3.39
CA LEU A 117 7.78 6.30 1.96
C LEU A 117 7.49 7.62 1.25
N ILE A 118 8.54 8.35 0.86
CA ILE A 118 8.41 9.65 0.20
C ILE A 118 8.45 9.54 -1.32
N GLU A 119 9.06 8.49 -1.85
CA GLU A 119 9.16 8.28 -3.29
C GLU A 119 9.24 6.79 -3.63
N GLU A 120 8.59 6.41 -4.73
CA GLU A 120 8.80 5.11 -5.39
C GLU A 120 9.17 5.35 -6.84
N VAL A 121 10.16 4.62 -7.34
CA VAL A 121 10.64 4.73 -8.72
C VAL A 121 10.59 3.37 -9.39
N ILE A 122 9.75 3.24 -10.41
CA ILE A 122 9.59 2.06 -11.22
C ILE A 122 10.45 2.20 -12.47
N TYR A 123 11.40 1.29 -12.61
CA TYR A 123 12.23 1.12 -13.78
C TYR A 123 11.70 -0.05 -14.60
N PHE A 124 11.22 0.27 -15.80
CA PHE A 124 10.95 -0.74 -16.80
C PHE A 124 12.27 -1.08 -17.51
N PRO A 125 12.53 -2.37 -17.77
CA PRO A 125 13.83 -2.91 -18.08
C PRO A 125 14.50 -2.30 -19.30
N VAL A 126 15.79 -2.64 -19.36
CA VAL A 126 16.82 -1.72 -19.78
C VAL A 126 17.20 -1.79 -21.24
N PRO A 127 17.64 -0.64 -21.79
CA PRO A 127 18.04 0.52 -20.96
C PRO A 127 16.96 1.53 -20.64
N ASN A 128 16.37 1.39 -19.44
CA ASN A 128 15.30 2.12 -18.79
C ASN A 128 14.41 2.86 -19.79
N ALA A 129 13.77 2.07 -20.67
CA ALA A 129 12.81 2.52 -21.69
C ALA A 129 11.94 3.68 -21.21
N TYR A 130 11.50 3.50 -19.99
CA TYR A 130 10.48 4.27 -19.36
C TYR A 130 10.66 4.15 -17.85
N GLN A 131 10.56 5.28 -17.17
CA GLN A 131 10.57 5.39 -15.73
C GLN A 131 9.25 5.99 -15.30
N VAL A 132 8.61 5.39 -14.31
CA VAL A 132 7.48 6.00 -13.61
C VAL A 132 7.93 6.26 -12.19
N SER A 133 7.77 7.48 -11.68
CA SER A 133 7.96 7.75 -10.26
C SER A 133 6.69 8.30 -9.64
N TYR A 134 6.52 7.99 -8.37
CA TYR A 134 5.51 8.64 -7.55
C TYR A 134 6.16 9.28 -6.34
N GLN A 135 5.73 10.50 -6.05
CA GLN A 135 6.19 11.26 -4.88
C GLN A 135 5.02 11.51 -3.94
N TYR A 136 5.29 11.39 -2.65
CA TYR A 136 4.29 11.41 -1.59
C TYR A 136 4.55 12.59 -0.65
N GLU A 137 3.57 13.48 -0.53
CA GLU A 137 3.54 14.48 0.54
C GLU A 137 2.63 14.00 1.66
N PHE A 138 3.04 14.21 2.91
CA PHE A 138 2.28 13.80 4.09
C PHE A 138 1.78 14.98 4.90
N ASP A 139 0.62 14.81 5.51
CA ASP A 139 0.17 15.58 6.67
C ASP A 139 0.14 14.63 7.87
N ASN A 140 1.06 14.84 8.82
CA ASN A 140 1.35 13.91 9.90
C ASN A 140 1.66 12.49 9.35
N LEU A 141 0.81 11.51 9.63
CA LEU A 141 0.97 10.11 9.20
C LEU A 141 0.18 9.77 7.93
N MET A 142 -0.58 10.71 7.39
CA MET A 142 -1.50 10.47 6.27
C MET A 142 -0.93 11.07 4.98
N ILE A 143 -1.06 10.36 3.87
CA ILE A 143 -0.66 10.88 2.55
C ILE A 143 -1.60 12.03 2.20
N LYS A 144 -1.08 13.24 2.08
CA LYS A 144 -1.82 14.42 1.64
C LYS A 144 -1.90 14.47 0.12
N ARG A 145 -0.78 14.23 -0.57
CA ARG A 145 -0.72 14.22 -2.04
C ARG A 145 0.12 13.07 -2.57
N LYS A 146 -0.29 12.57 -3.73
CA LYS A 146 0.49 11.64 -4.56
C LYS A 146 0.67 12.26 -5.93
N TYR A 147 1.91 12.50 -6.33
CA TYR A 147 2.26 12.96 -7.67
C TYR A 147 2.73 11.77 -8.48
N ARG A 148 2.41 11.74 -9.78
CA ARG A 148 2.97 10.80 -10.75
C ARG A 148 3.79 11.56 -11.77
N TYR A 149 4.98 11.04 -12.03
CA TYR A 149 5.84 11.48 -13.10
C TYR A 149 6.18 10.31 -14.01
N ASP A 150 6.17 10.56 -15.31
CA ASP A 150 6.60 9.61 -16.34
C ASP A 150 7.81 10.22 -17.04
N ASN A 151 8.95 9.53 -17.05
CA ASN A 151 10.22 10.05 -17.55
C ASN A 151 10.55 11.47 -17.03
N HIS A 152 10.32 11.70 -15.74
CA HIS A 152 10.49 12.99 -15.05
C HIS A 152 9.51 14.10 -15.47
N GLN A 153 8.52 13.82 -16.31
CA GLN A 153 7.45 14.75 -16.66
C GLN A 153 6.23 14.52 -15.78
N PHE A 154 5.67 15.60 -15.23
CA PHE A 154 4.46 15.52 -14.42
C PHE A 154 3.28 15.01 -15.25
N VAL A 155 2.53 14.04 -14.70
CA VAL A 155 1.34 13.46 -15.34
C VAL A 155 0.08 13.86 -14.57
N HIS A 156 0.05 13.54 -13.28
CA HIS A 156 -1.10 13.87 -12.44
C HIS A 156 -0.72 13.97 -10.96
N CYS A 157 -1.62 14.60 -10.21
CA CYS A 157 -1.60 14.70 -8.76
C CYS A 157 -2.95 14.22 -8.21
N ILE A 158 -2.92 13.45 -7.13
CA ILE A 158 -4.10 13.11 -6.33
C ILE A 158 -3.96 13.78 -4.98
N LEU A 159 -4.96 14.58 -4.62
CA LEU A 159 -5.13 15.14 -3.27
C LEU A 159 -6.09 14.26 -2.49
N TYR A 160 -5.71 13.93 -1.25
CA TYR A 160 -6.50 13.14 -0.34
C TYR A 160 -7.02 14.01 0.81
N GLU A 161 -8.30 13.84 1.12
CA GLU A 161 -8.94 14.47 2.27
C GLU A 161 -9.42 13.39 3.24
N TYR A 162 -9.15 13.59 4.53
CA TYR A 162 -9.43 12.62 5.57
C TYR A 162 -10.33 13.20 6.64
N GLU A 163 -11.19 12.34 7.17
CA GLU A 163 -11.98 12.61 8.37
C GLU A 163 -11.84 11.41 9.31
N ASN A 164 -11.48 11.66 10.57
CA ASN A 164 -11.27 10.62 11.59
C ASN A 164 -10.32 9.48 11.14
N GLY A 165 -9.27 9.83 10.36
CA GLY A 165 -8.28 8.87 9.86
C GLY A 165 -8.73 8.05 8.65
N VAL A 166 -9.94 8.28 8.13
CA VAL A 166 -10.48 7.60 6.95
C VAL A 166 -10.43 8.54 5.75
N CYS A 167 -9.96 8.05 4.61
CA CYS A 167 -9.98 8.83 3.36
C CYS A 167 -11.43 9.00 2.93
N ILE A 168 -11.93 10.24 2.94
CA ILE A 168 -13.30 10.55 2.55
C ILE A 168 -13.40 11.06 1.11
N LYS A 169 -12.31 11.57 0.55
CA LYS A 169 -12.31 12.13 -0.80
C LYS A 169 -10.92 12.07 -1.45
N GLU A 170 -10.94 11.74 -2.74
CA GLU A 170 -9.80 11.86 -3.66
C GLU A 170 -10.13 12.90 -4.72
N THR A 171 -9.26 13.89 -4.93
CA THR A 171 -9.37 14.86 -6.03
C THR A 171 -8.19 14.68 -6.97
N ARG A 172 -8.46 14.46 -8.27
CA ARG A 172 -7.42 14.21 -9.28
C ARG A 172 -7.22 15.44 -10.16
N PHE A 173 -5.97 15.84 -10.31
CA PHE A 173 -5.51 16.90 -11.19
C PHE A 173 -4.60 16.27 -12.23
N SER A 174 -4.87 16.44 -13.50
CA SER A 174 -4.00 16.02 -14.59
C SER A 174 -3.63 17.24 -15.40
N ASP A 175 -2.39 17.31 -15.86
CA ASP A 175 -2.05 18.28 -16.90
C ASP A 175 -2.75 17.84 -18.20
N ARG A 176 -3.59 18.71 -18.78
CA ARG A 176 -4.38 18.40 -19.99
C ARG A 176 -3.60 18.66 -21.29
N GLU A 177 -2.28 18.83 -21.21
CA GLU A 177 -1.40 19.03 -22.37
C GLU A 177 -0.53 17.81 -22.77
N LEU A 178 -0.84 16.62 -22.27
CA LEU A 178 -0.30 15.39 -22.87
C LEU A 178 -1.15 15.04 -24.10
N ASN A 179 -0.65 15.44 -25.27
CA ASN A 179 -1.17 15.06 -26.57
C ASN A 179 -1.61 13.60 -26.56
N VAL A 180 -2.84 13.36 -27.00
CA VAL A 180 -3.34 12.05 -27.38
C VAL A 180 -2.33 11.47 -28.38
N ILE A 181 -1.47 10.57 -27.91
CA ILE A 181 -0.86 9.59 -28.80
C ILE A 181 -1.95 8.53 -28.94
N ASP A 182 -2.74 8.70 -30.01
CA ASP A 182 -3.56 7.63 -30.54
C ASP A 182 -2.68 6.41 -30.86
N ASP A 183 -3.34 5.25 -30.78
CA ASP A 183 -2.97 3.92 -31.26
C ASP A 183 -1.99 3.08 -30.43
N TYR A 184 -2.51 1.98 -29.89
CA TYR A 184 -2.50 0.71 -30.64
C TYR A 184 -3.85 -0.02 -30.49
N THR A 185 -4.34 -0.50 -31.64
CA THR A 185 -5.43 -1.46 -31.88
C THR A 185 -5.49 -2.65 -30.93
#